data_AF-A0A9W7ZYH4-F1
#
_entry.id   AF-A0A9W7ZYH4-F1
#
_cell.length_a   1.000
_cell.length_b   1.000
_cell.length_c   1.000
_cell.angle_alpha   90.00
_cell.angle_beta   90.00
_cell.angle_gamma   90.00
#
_symmetry.space_group_name_H-M   'P 1'
#
loop_
_entity.id
_entity.type
_entity.pdbx_description
1 polymer ?
#
loop_
_entity_poly.entity_id
_entity_poly.type
_entity_poly.pdbx_seq_one_letter_code
_entity_poly.pdbx_strand_id
1 'polypeptide(L)'
;MVMTTKKDKKLIRVDSLRIADSLRSTGIINPPYERITKKEPEDLYINGVLQKKDNNNNHNNDNNGHGSHGASKSDKTTPQAANVTVASLLDSTKRLSPHTLEYGARESAAYVASRFPATYGALFNIMKEAKARIPWMKPNNVLDFGTGPGTALWAINEVWNSEVKDFTGVDISEDMLQSAEEIIKYASDNCKFENIEFKRYLAASNDAGKFDLVVCAFSLSELPSDNIRKSTIQNLWAHTKDTLVIVDRGTPQGAKIVMEARNWILEHSKPESTNGEASVHTVAPYSHDMPCPFLNTKEWSHYSQRVQRPTFTMKTKHSKSNREDLKYSYVILRRGSRPQQSATTGNPPSTVDISESTQGTSTSTDQQDKDSNNNLEQLALASYSWPRVISPALKRSGHVIVEVCTDKGRLERRIFTKSHNPQAYRDARKVAWGDLFPHEPKVILPYPNLYAEKFDETKETKKKRISRSLRANSKEPDQ
;
A
#
# COMPACT_ATOMS: atom_id res chain seq x y z
N MET A 1 -39.05 -18.52 -20.79
CA MET A 1 -38.32 -19.72 -20.33
C MET A 1 -37.27 -20.02 -21.41
N VAL A 2 -36.07 -20.51 -21.05
CA VAL A 2 -34.79 -20.46 -21.82
C VAL A 2 -34.05 -19.13 -21.56
N MET A 3 -33.28 -18.93 -20.48
CA MET A 3 -31.96 -19.48 -20.09
C MET A 3 -30.88 -19.27 -21.17
N THR A 4 -30.31 -18.07 -21.22
CA THR A 4 -29.03 -17.76 -21.89
C THR A 4 -28.01 -17.19 -20.90
N THR A 5 -26.74 -17.47 -21.19
CA THR A 5 -25.58 -17.68 -20.30
C THR A 5 -24.80 -16.39 -19.95
N LYS A 6 -24.50 -16.10 -18.67
CA LYS A 6 -23.19 -16.21 -17.97
C LYS A 6 -21.95 -15.69 -18.73
N LYS A 7 -21.34 -14.59 -18.18
CA LYS A 7 -20.17 -13.79 -18.64
C LYS A 7 -20.66 -12.68 -19.60
N ASP A 8 -20.64 -11.38 -19.31
CA ASP A 8 -19.60 -10.56 -18.70
C ASP A 8 -20.17 -9.32 -18.00
N LYS A 9 -20.17 -9.33 -16.66
CA LYS A 9 -20.17 -8.12 -15.83
C LYS A 9 -18.93 -8.20 -14.95
N LYS A 10 -17.78 -7.78 -15.48
CA LYS A 10 -16.53 -7.76 -14.71
C LYS A 10 -16.55 -6.53 -13.81
N LEU A 11 -16.56 -6.74 -12.50
CA LEU A 11 -16.08 -5.72 -11.55
C LEU A 11 -14.69 -5.27 -12.01
N ILE A 12 -14.37 -3.99 -11.83
CA ILE A 12 -12.97 -3.53 -11.85
C ILE A 12 -12.32 -4.19 -10.61
N ARG A 13 -11.81 -5.41 -10.81
CA ARG A 13 -11.13 -6.18 -9.78
C ARG A 13 -9.69 -5.72 -9.69
N VAL A 14 -9.29 -5.32 -8.49
CA VAL A 14 -7.87 -5.30 -8.12
C VAL A 14 -7.50 -6.76 -7.80
N ASP A 15 -7.31 -7.55 -8.86
CA ASP A 15 -7.04 -8.99 -8.77
C ASP A 15 -5.69 -9.22 -8.07
N SER A 16 -5.76 -9.59 -6.80
CA SER A 16 -4.64 -10.08 -5.98
C SER A 16 -4.21 -11.52 -6.34
N LEU A 17 -4.91 -12.17 -7.28
CA LEU A 17 -4.73 -13.58 -7.63
C LEU A 17 -3.99 -13.85 -8.95
N ARG A 18 -3.69 -12.83 -9.77
CA ARG A 18 -3.06 -13.02 -11.09
C ARG A 18 -1.54 -13.14 -11.10
N ILE A 19 -0.86 -12.82 -9.99
CA ILE A 19 0.59 -13.03 -9.87
C ILE A 19 0.93 -14.53 -9.99
N ALA A 20 0.04 -15.41 -9.51
CA ALA A 20 0.24 -16.86 -9.58
C ALA A 20 -0.07 -17.48 -10.96
N ASP A 21 -0.83 -16.80 -11.82
CA ASP A 21 -1.16 -17.27 -13.17
C ASP A 21 -0.15 -16.75 -14.21
N SER A 22 0.37 -15.53 -14.04
CA SER A 22 1.46 -14.97 -14.86
C SER A 22 2.77 -15.77 -14.73
N LEU A 23 3.06 -16.26 -13.52
CA LEU A 23 4.23 -17.12 -13.25
C LEU A 23 4.06 -18.57 -13.73
N ARG A 24 2.84 -19.02 -14.04
CA ARG A 24 2.58 -20.35 -14.61
C ARG A 24 2.67 -20.36 -16.14
N SER A 25 2.44 -19.22 -16.79
CA SER A 25 2.54 -19.11 -18.25
C SER A 25 3.97 -19.03 -18.78
N THR A 26 4.99 -18.88 -17.92
CA THR A 26 6.40 -18.78 -18.35
C THR A 26 7.10 -20.13 -18.52
N GLY A 27 6.45 -21.27 -18.25
CA GLY A 27 7.02 -22.61 -18.49
C GLY A 27 8.27 -22.96 -17.66
N ILE A 28 8.73 -22.07 -16.79
CA ILE A 28 9.86 -22.30 -15.87
C ILE A 28 9.28 -22.68 -14.52
N ILE A 29 8.89 -23.96 -14.38
CA ILE A 29 8.88 -24.82 -13.19
C ILE A 29 8.04 -26.07 -13.57
N ASN A 30 8.70 -27.22 -13.53
CA ASN A 30 8.28 -28.56 -13.99
C ASN A 30 7.08 -29.19 -13.20
N PRO A 31 6.53 -30.34 -13.64
CA PRO A 31 5.09 -30.61 -13.83
C PRO A 31 4.39 -31.28 -12.60
N PRO A 32 3.13 -31.78 -12.69
CA PRO A 32 2.21 -31.86 -11.55
C PRO A 32 2.57 -32.95 -10.52
N TYR A 33 2.27 -32.61 -9.27
CA TYR A 33 2.48 -33.39 -8.06
C TYR A 33 1.77 -34.76 -8.10
N GLU A 34 2.51 -35.85 -8.28
CA GLU A 34 2.04 -37.20 -7.95
C GLU A 34 1.99 -37.40 -6.43
N ARG A 35 0.90 -38.00 -5.95
CA ARG A 35 0.71 -38.36 -4.54
C ARG A 35 1.73 -39.42 -4.14
N ILE A 36 2.72 -39.05 -3.33
CA ILE A 36 3.56 -40.01 -2.62
C ILE A 36 2.89 -40.33 -1.27
N THR A 37 2.46 -41.58 -1.16
CA THR A 37 1.99 -42.23 0.08
C THR A 37 3.17 -42.52 1.01
N LYS A 38 2.95 -42.28 2.31
CA LYS A 38 3.87 -42.54 3.43
C LYS A 38 4.57 -43.91 3.36
N LYS A 39 5.87 -43.93 3.66
CA LYS A 39 6.57 -44.88 4.55
C LYS A 39 7.97 -44.33 4.87
N GLU A 40 8.29 -44.12 6.14
CA GLU A 40 9.68 -44.08 6.63
C GLU A 40 10.23 -45.53 6.73
N PRO A 41 11.56 -45.75 6.90
CA PRO A 41 12.19 -45.63 8.22
C PRO A 41 13.65 -45.07 8.25
N GLU A 42 13.99 -44.51 9.42
CA GLU A 42 15.20 -44.66 10.25
C GLU A 42 16.64 -44.47 9.72
N ASP A 43 17.40 -43.76 10.57
CA ASP A 43 18.84 -43.85 10.88
C ASP A 43 19.91 -43.41 9.86
N LEU A 44 20.62 -42.34 10.24
CA LEU A 44 22.09 -42.30 10.33
C LEU A 44 22.55 -41.06 11.13
N TYR A 45 22.86 -41.29 12.42
CA TYR A 45 23.75 -40.45 13.24
C TYR A 45 25.17 -40.42 12.61
N ILE A 46 26.03 -39.41 12.80
CA ILE A 46 26.90 -39.25 13.99
C ILE A 46 27.69 -37.90 13.93
N ASN A 47 27.58 -37.17 15.05
CA ASN A 47 28.55 -36.40 15.87
C ASN A 47 29.57 -35.38 15.30
N GLY A 48 29.50 -34.17 15.87
CA GLY A 48 30.60 -33.23 16.06
C GLY A 48 30.34 -32.34 17.28
N VAL A 49 31.02 -32.64 18.39
CA VAL A 49 30.85 -32.09 19.75
C VAL A 49 31.45 -30.68 19.88
N LEU A 50 30.70 -29.73 20.47
CA LEU A 50 31.23 -28.45 20.97
C LEU A 50 31.29 -28.49 22.50
N GLN A 51 32.52 -28.48 23.05
CA GLN A 51 32.79 -28.33 24.47
C GLN A 51 32.69 -26.85 24.90
N LYS A 52 31.94 -26.61 25.97
CA LYS A 52 32.00 -25.40 26.79
C LYS A 52 33.33 -25.34 27.55
N LYS A 53 33.91 -24.13 27.68
CA LYS A 53 34.89 -23.84 28.73
C LYS A 53 34.42 -22.64 29.54
N ASP A 54 34.34 -22.89 30.85
CA ASP A 54 34.01 -21.97 31.91
C ASP A 54 35.20 -21.07 32.29
N ASN A 55 34.84 -19.91 32.85
CA ASN A 55 35.71 -18.96 33.53
C ASN A 55 36.29 -19.55 34.83
N ASN A 56 37.57 -19.25 35.14
CA ASN A 56 37.92 -18.67 36.44
C ASN A 56 39.39 -18.20 36.57
N ASN A 57 39.53 -17.05 37.23
CA ASN A 57 40.54 -16.62 38.20
C ASN A 57 41.99 -16.21 37.83
N ASN A 58 42.24 -14.91 38.07
CA ASN A 58 43.17 -14.30 39.06
C ASN A 58 44.64 -14.76 39.10
N HIS A 59 45.60 -13.84 38.88
CA HIS A 59 46.32 -13.08 39.93
C HIS A 59 47.56 -12.31 39.40
N ASN A 60 47.64 -11.04 39.81
CA ASN A 60 48.77 -10.27 40.37
C ASN A 60 50.19 -10.21 39.74
N ASN A 61 50.60 -8.95 39.53
CA ASN A 61 51.73 -8.24 40.16
C ASN A 61 52.98 -7.80 39.33
N ASP A 62 53.17 -6.47 39.40
CA ASP A 62 54.38 -5.73 39.78
C ASP A 62 55.41 -5.19 38.74
N ASN A 63 55.48 -3.86 38.77
CA ASN A 63 56.67 -3.00 38.97
C ASN A 63 57.26 -2.12 37.84
N ASN A 64 57.18 -0.80 38.13
CA ASN A 64 58.17 0.29 38.04
C ASN A 64 58.73 0.81 36.71
N GLY A 65 58.72 2.16 36.59
CA GLY A 65 59.69 2.90 35.76
C GLY A 65 59.26 4.34 35.41
N HIS A 66 59.98 5.32 35.96
CA HIS A 66 59.87 6.78 35.71
C HIS A 66 60.07 7.22 34.25
N GLY A 67 59.54 8.41 33.90
CA GLY A 67 60.06 9.18 32.76
C GLY A 67 59.10 10.24 32.21
N SER A 68 59.33 11.49 32.59
CA SER A 68 58.70 12.71 32.07
C SER A 68 59.01 12.97 30.59
N HIS A 69 58.04 13.49 29.82
CA HIS A 69 58.12 14.70 28.97
C HIS A 69 56.92 14.79 28.01
N GLY A 70 56.46 16.03 27.81
CA GLY A 70 55.16 16.33 27.21
C GLY A 70 55.10 16.29 25.70
N ALA A 71 53.87 16.26 25.18
CA ALA A 71 53.43 16.92 23.96
C ALA A 71 51.92 16.70 23.78
N SER A 72 51.25 17.75 23.31
CA SER A 72 49.87 17.87 22.82
C SER A 72 49.13 16.57 22.43
N LYS A 73 47.98 16.33 23.06
CA LYS A 73 46.97 15.38 22.55
C LYS A 73 45.92 16.14 21.74
N SER A 74 45.94 15.88 20.44
CA SER A 74 44.81 16.08 19.53
C SER A 74 43.64 15.21 20.00
N ASP A 75 42.48 15.84 20.23
CA ASP A 75 41.28 15.17 20.69
C ASP A 75 40.64 14.38 19.53
N LYS A 76 41.02 13.11 19.39
CA LYS A 76 40.29 12.14 18.55
C LYS A 76 39.13 11.61 19.38
N THR A 77 37.98 12.25 19.26
CA THR A 77 36.72 11.75 19.82
C THR A 77 36.19 10.61 18.95
N THR A 78 36.48 9.38 19.37
CA THR A 78 35.76 8.17 18.92
C THR A 78 34.32 8.26 19.42
N PRO A 79 33.28 7.92 18.61
CA PRO A 79 31.91 7.93 19.10
C PRO A 79 31.76 6.84 20.17
N GLN A 80 31.60 7.25 21.42
CA GLN A 80 31.36 6.34 22.53
C GLN A 80 29.95 5.78 22.36
N ALA A 81 29.83 4.48 22.09
CA ALA A 81 28.54 3.80 22.09
C ALA A 81 27.87 4.03 23.44
N ALA A 82 26.77 4.79 23.44
CA ALA A 82 26.06 5.11 24.66
C ALA A 82 25.55 3.81 25.29
N ASN A 83 26.05 3.46 26.48
CA ASN A 83 25.55 2.36 27.28
C ASN A 83 24.11 2.66 27.70
N VAL A 84 23.14 2.24 26.89
CA VAL A 84 21.72 2.33 27.22
C VAL A 84 21.42 1.27 28.26
N THR A 85 21.33 1.66 29.53
CA THR A 85 20.88 0.78 30.61
C THR A 85 19.36 0.57 30.52
N VAL A 86 18.86 -0.58 30.98
CA VAL A 86 17.42 -0.89 31.03
C VAL A 86 16.63 0.17 31.82
N ALA A 87 17.24 0.77 32.85
CA ALA A 87 16.65 1.88 33.61
C ALA A 87 16.31 3.10 32.73
N SER A 88 17.10 3.35 31.69
CA SER A 88 16.86 4.46 30.77
C SER A 88 15.73 4.22 29.76
N LEU A 89 15.21 2.98 29.68
CA LEU A 89 13.99 2.64 28.93
C LEU A 89 12.71 2.92 29.74
N LEU A 90 12.83 3.11 31.06
CA LEU A 90 11.72 3.44 31.96
C LEU A 90 11.57 4.95 32.18
N ASP A 91 12.54 5.74 31.69
CA ASP A 91 12.52 7.18 31.78
C ASP A 91 11.63 7.76 30.65
N SER A 92 10.42 8.21 31.03
CA SER A 92 9.45 8.82 30.11
C SER A 92 9.94 10.11 29.47
N THR A 93 11.02 10.72 29.97
CA THR A 93 11.63 11.92 29.40
C THR A 93 12.66 11.60 28.31
N LYS A 94 13.19 10.37 28.31
CA LYS A 94 14.19 9.92 27.35
C LYS A 94 13.51 9.46 26.06
N ARG A 95 13.33 10.38 25.11
CA ARG A 95 12.92 10.01 23.75
C ARG A 95 14.07 9.23 23.11
N LEU A 96 13.86 7.93 22.87
CA LEU A 96 14.73 7.16 21.98
C LEU A 96 14.83 7.92 20.65
N SER A 97 16.04 8.14 20.16
CA SER A 97 16.22 8.69 18.83
C SER A 97 15.53 7.76 17.83
N PRO A 98 14.75 8.29 16.86
CA PRO A 98 14.20 7.47 15.80
C PRO A 98 15.33 6.65 15.17
N HIS A 99 15.07 5.37 14.92
CA HIS A 99 16.03 4.53 14.20
C HIS A 99 16.12 5.06 12.76
N THR A 100 17.23 5.72 12.42
CA THR A 100 17.55 6.06 11.03
C THR A 100 17.94 4.77 10.32
N LEU A 101 17.15 4.40 9.31
CA LEU A 101 17.45 3.28 8.43
C LEU A 101 18.44 3.77 7.36
N GLU A 102 19.66 3.28 7.41
CA GLU A 102 20.65 3.44 6.35
C GLU A 102 20.78 2.11 5.61
N TYR A 103 20.63 2.12 4.30
CA TYR A 103 20.74 0.93 3.47
C TYR A 103 22.15 0.83 2.91
N GLY A 104 22.98 -0.03 3.53
CA GLY A 104 24.25 -0.48 2.96
C GLY A 104 24.07 -1.74 2.09
N ALA A 105 25.16 -2.31 1.60
CA ALA A 105 25.14 -3.53 0.77
C ALA A 105 24.34 -4.69 1.42
N ARG A 106 24.56 -4.93 2.72
CA ARG A 106 23.89 -6.01 3.46
C ARG A 106 22.39 -5.74 3.62
N GLU A 107 22.04 -4.53 4.03
CA GLU A 107 20.66 -4.12 4.28
C GLU A 107 19.86 -4.11 2.97
N SER A 108 20.47 -3.67 1.87
CA SER A 108 19.89 -3.70 0.52
C SER A 108 19.65 -5.12 0.05
N ALA A 109 20.63 -6.02 0.17
CA ALA A 109 20.45 -7.44 -0.14
C ALA A 109 19.36 -8.09 0.72
N ALA A 110 19.30 -7.75 2.01
CA ALA A 110 18.25 -8.23 2.91
C ALA A 110 16.87 -7.67 2.53
N TYR A 111 16.79 -6.41 2.09
CA TYR A 111 15.56 -5.80 1.58
C TYR A 111 15.09 -6.51 0.31
N VAL A 112 15.97 -6.74 -0.66
CA VAL A 112 15.65 -7.47 -1.89
C VAL A 112 15.13 -8.87 -1.56
N ALA A 113 15.86 -9.62 -0.72
CA ALA A 113 15.49 -10.99 -0.37
C ALA A 113 14.16 -11.10 0.41
N SER A 114 13.82 -10.10 1.21
CA SER A 114 12.71 -10.16 2.17
C SER A 114 11.48 -9.31 1.80
N ARG A 115 11.66 -8.12 1.21
CA ARG A 115 10.58 -7.15 0.97
C ARG A 115 10.16 -7.07 -0.50
N PHE A 116 11.10 -7.18 -1.44
CA PHE A 116 10.88 -6.96 -2.88
C PHE A 116 9.65 -7.69 -3.44
N PRO A 117 9.42 -9.01 -3.21
CA PRO A 117 8.26 -9.69 -3.80
C PRO A 117 6.93 -9.15 -3.31
N ALA A 118 6.87 -8.75 -2.04
CA ALA A 118 5.66 -8.24 -1.41
C ALA A 118 5.36 -6.79 -1.83
N THR A 119 6.38 -5.94 -1.87
CA THR A 119 6.26 -4.55 -2.32
C THR A 119 5.94 -4.48 -3.81
N TYR A 120 6.56 -5.33 -4.64
CA TYR A 120 6.21 -5.50 -6.05
C TYR A 120 4.72 -5.84 -6.20
N GLY A 121 4.21 -6.81 -5.45
CA GLY A 121 2.80 -7.19 -5.56
C GLY A 121 1.85 -6.04 -5.24
N ALA A 122 2.14 -5.25 -4.20
CA ALA A 122 1.33 -4.08 -3.87
C ALA A 122 1.37 -3.01 -4.96
N LEU A 123 2.57 -2.69 -5.46
CA LEU A 123 2.76 -1.71 -6.52
C LEU A 123 2.09 -2.15 -7.83
N PHE A 124 2.25 -3.41 -8.22
CA PHE A 124 1.58 -3.97 -9.38
C PHE A 124 0.04 -3.84 -9.28
N ASN A 125 -0.52 -4.11 -8.11
CA ASN A 125 -1.95 -3.97 -7.87
C ASN A 125 -2.43 -2.51 -8.00
N ILE A 126 -1.66 -1.56 -7.44
CA ILE A 126 -1.94 -0.11 -7.53
C ILE A 126 -1.82 0.39 -8.99
N MET A 127 -0.78 -0.02 -9.70
CA MET A 127 -0.57 0.38 -11.10
C MET A 127 -1.65 -0.18 -12.02
N LYS A 128 -2.09 -1.44 -11.80
CA LYS A 128 -3.25 -2.00 -12.50
C LYS A 128 -4.52 -1.22 -12.24
N GLU A 129 -4.73 -0.76 -11.00
CA GLU A 129 -5.87 0.10 -10.70
C GLU A 129 -5.75 1.43 -11.44
N ALA A 130 -4.56 2.05 -11.44
CA ALA A 130 -4.32 3.29 -12.20
C ALA A 130 -4.68 3.12 -13.68
N LYS A 131 -4.16 2.08 -14.35
CA LYS A 131 -4.46 1.78 -15.76
C LYS A 131 -5.93 1.49 -16.00
N ALA A 132 -6.61 0.76 -15.10
CA ALA A 132 -8.03 0.46 -15.23
C ALA A 132 -8.92 1.69 -15.02
N ARG A 133 -8.51 2.62 -14.16
CA ARG A 133 -9.25 3.84 -13.83
C ARG A 133 -8.96 5.01 -14.75
N ILE A 134 -7.83 4.94 -15.45
CA ILE A 134 -7.38 5.95 -16.40
C ILE A 134 -6.91 5.22 -17.67
N PRO A 135 -7.81 4.58 -18.45
CA PRO A 135 -7.42 3.76 -19.60
C PRO A 135 -6.64 4.51 -20.68
N TRP A 136 -6.84 5.82 -20.78
CA TRP A 136 -6.12 6.69 -21.70
C TRP A 136 -4.72 7.12 -21.20
N MET A 137 -4.32 6.73 -19.98
CA MET A 137 -2.99 7.01 -19.45
C MET A 137 -1.93 6.17 -20.17
N LYS A 138 -1.02 6.86 -20.85
CA LYS A 138 0.17 6.30 -21.48
C LYS A 138 1.39 7.09 -21.01
N PRO A 139 1.96 6.75 -19.84
CA PRO A 139 3.06 7.53 -19.30
C PRO A 139 4.31 7.25 -20.15
N ASN A 140 4.90 8.28 -20.75
CA ASN A 140 6.13 8.13 -21.53
C ASN A 140 7.35 8.25 -20.61
N ASN A 141 7.30 9.20 -19.67
CA ASN A 141 8.38 9.53 -18.74
C ASN A 141 7.95 9.29 -17.30
N VAL A 142 8.68 8.45 -16.58
CA VAL A 142 8.39 8.08 -15.19
C VAL A 142 9.49 8.52 -14.24
N LEU A 143 9.10 9.04 -13.08
CA LEU A 143 9.99 9.26 -11.94
C LEU A 143 9.58 8.35 -10.78
N ASP A 144 10.54 7.62 -10.21
CA ASP A 144 10.36 6.82 -8.99
C ASP A 144 11.27 7.36 -7.88
N PHE A 145 10.68 8.03 -6.89
CA PHE A 145 11.40 8.62 -5.76
C PHE A 145 11.46 7.67 -4.56
N GLY A 146 12.67 7.48 -4.05
CA GLY A 146 12.99 6.38 -3.15
C GLY A 146 12.83 5.04 -3.86
N THR A 147 13.45 4.92 -5.05
CA THR A 147 13.28 3.76 -5.95
C THR A 147 13.77 2.45 -5.33
N GLY A 148 14.66 2.53 -4.34
CA GLY A 148 15.27 1.38 -3.70
C GLY A 148 15.92 0.46 -4.76
N PRO A 149 15.64 -0.85 -4.72
CA PRO A 149 16.14 -1.80 -5.71
C PRO A 149 15.34 -1.80 -7.03
N GLY A 150 14.66 -0.69 -7.37
CA GLY A 150 13.89 -0.56 -8.61
C GLY A 150 12.57 -1.35 -8.61
N THR A 151 11.89 -1.49 -7.47
CA THR A 151 10.67 -2.33 -7.41
C THR A 151 9.53 -1.77 -8.26
N ALA A 152 9.33 -0.45 -8.27
CA ALA A 152 8.26 0.18 -9.04
C ALA A 152 8.49 0.07 -10.56
N LEU A 153 9.76 0.09 -11.00
CA LEU A 153 10.16 -0.16 -12.39
C LEU A 153 9.53 -1.43 -12.93
N TRP A 154 9.67 -2.55 -12.21
CA TRP A 154 9.13 -3.85 -12.64
C TRP A 154 7.60 -3.90 -12.63
N ALA A 155 6.96 -3.27 -11.64
CA ALA A 155 5.51 -3.17 -11.61
C ALA A 155 4.96 -2.36 -12.79
N ILE A 156 5.60 -1.24 -13.15
CA ILE A 156 5.23 -0.39 -14.29
C ILE A 156 5.51 -1.13 -15.61
N ASN A 157 6.67 -1.78 -15.73
CA ASN A 157 7.06 -2.58 -16.89
C ASN A 157 5.99 -3.62 -17.25
N GLU A 158 5.43 -4.32 -16.27
CA GLU A 158 4.38 -5.31 -16.52
C GLU A 158 3.02 -4.70 -16.84
N VAL A 159 2.66 -3.58 -16.23
CA VAL A 159 1.33 -2.96 -16.44
C VAL A 159 1.22 -2.25 -17.78
N TRP A 160 2.28 -1.57 -18.21
CA TRP A 160 2.31 -0.80 -19.45
C TRP A 160 3.14 -1.43 -20.58
N ASN A 161 3.88 -2.51 -20.34
CA ASN A 161 4.38 -3.43 -21.37
C ASN A 161 4.94 -2.76 -22.65
N SER A 162 6.08 -2.06 -22.52
CA SER A 162 6.73 -1.24 -23.57
C SER A 162 6.05 0.09 -23.94
N GLU A 163 4.90 0.44 -23.36
CA GLU A 163 4.29 1.78 -23.59
C GLU A 163 5.06 2.92 -22.88
N VAL A 164 5.98 2.58 -21.96
CA VAL A 164 6.81 3.54 -21.22
C VAL A 164 8.24 3.48 -21.73
N LYS A 165 8.80 4.64 -22.06
CA LYS A 165 10.14 4.74 -22.65
C LYS A 165 11.21 5.06 -21.62
N ASP A 166 10.96 6.09 -20.83
CA ASP A 166 11.97 6.70 -19.97
C ASP A 166 11.63 6.46 -18.50
N PHE A 167 12.59 5.91 -17.76
CA PHE A 167 12.49 5.70 -16.32
C PHE A 167 13.64 6.40 -15.59
N THR A 168 13.30 7.26 -14.64
CA THR A 168 14.26 7.86 -13.72
C THR A 168 14.00 7.37 -12.30
N GLY A 169 14.94 6.60 -11.73
CA GLY A 169 14.90 6.17 -10.34
C GLY A 169 15.78 7.06 -9.46
N VAL A 170 15.27 7.51 -8.33
CA VAL A 170 16.03 8.32 -7.35
C VAL A 170 16.08 7.62 -6.00
N ASP A 171 17.28 7.39 -5.45
CA ASP A 171 17.45 6.89 -4.08
C ASP A 171 18.76 7.41 -3.47
N ILE A 172 18.76 7.72 -2.17
CA ILE A 172 19.96 8.24 -1.49
C ILE A 172 21.03 7.16 -1.30
N SER A 173 20.62 5.89 -1.20
CA SER A 173 21.49 4.73 -1.01
C SER A 173 22.06 4.25 -2.33
N GLU A 174 23.39 4.30 -2.45
CA GLU A 174 24.10 3.77 -3.61
C GLU A 174 23.90 2.25 -3.74
N ASP A 175 23.91 1.52 -2.63
CA ASP A 175 23.76 0.06 -2.61
C ASP A 175 22.36 -0.38 -3.10
N MET A 176 21.33 0.42 -2.85
CA MET A 176 19.99 0.20 -3.41
C MET A 176 19.96 0.42 -4.92
N LEU A 177 20.58 1.50 -5.40
CA LEU A 177 20.70 1.78 -6.84
C LEU A 177 21.50 0.68 -7.56
N GLN A 178 22.63 0.26 -6.98
CA GLN A 178 23.41 -0.86 -7.50
C GLN A 178 22.58 -2.15 -7.55
N SER A 179 21.78 -2.42 -6.51
CA SER A 179 20.85 -3.58 -6.51
C SER A 179 19.82 -3.47 -7.65
N ALA A 180 19.31 -2.27 -7.94
CA ALA A 180 18.37 -2.05 -9.04
C ALA A 180 19.02 -2.35 -10.40
N GLU A 181 20.23 -1.84 -10.63
CA GLU A 181 21.02 -2.08 -11.84
C GLU A 181 21.36 -3.57 -12.02
N GLU A 182 21.77 -4.25 -10.95
CA GLU A 182 22.08 -5.69 -10.99
C GLU A 182 20.86 -6.54 -11.34
N ILE A 183 19.68 -6.21 -10.78
CA ILE A 183 18.43 -6.91 -11.10
C ILE A 183 18.06 -6.69 -12.57
N ILE A 184 18.20 -5.47 -13.10
CA ILE A 184 17.97 -5.18 -14.53
C ILE A 184 18.94 -5.96 -15.41
N LYS A 185 20.22 -5.96 -15.07
CA LYS A 185 21.24 -6.71 -15.81
C LYS A 185 20.94 -8.21 -15.84
N TYR A 186 20.47 -8.77 -14.74
CA TYR A 186 20.12 -10.19 -14.65
C TYR A 186 18.85 -10.54 -15.45
N ALA A 187 17.88 -9.63 -15.49
CA ALA A 187 16.58 -9.81 -16.14
C ALA A 187 16.41 -8.90 -17.37
N SER A 188 17.49 -8.63 -18.10
CA SER A 188 17.52 -7.64 -19.19
C SER A 188 16.48 -7.92 -20.26
N ASP A 189 16.29 -9.18 -20.61
CA ASP A 189 15.34 -9.63 -21.64
C ASP A 189 13.88 -9.33 -21.27
N ASN A 190 13.62 -9.06 -19.98
CA ASN A 190 12.30 -8.75 -19.45
C ASN A 190 12.09 -7.26 -19.21
N CYS A 191 13.15 -6.44 -19.28
CA CYS A 191 13.09 -5.00 -19.06
C CYS A 191 12.86 -4.27 -20.37
N LYS A 192 11.74 -3.53 -20.48
CA LYS A 192 11.26 -2.98 -21.75
C LYS A 192 11.43 -1.46 -21.90
N PHE A 193 12.05 -0.82 -20.91
CA PHE A 193 12.36 0.60 -20.97
C PHE A 193 13.49 0.86 -21.97
N GLU A 194 13.36 1.93 -22.76
CA GLU A 194 14.39 2.36 -23.70
C GLU A 194 15.54 3.04 -22.95
N ASN A 195 15.21 3.93 -22.00
CA ASN A 195 16.19 4.66 -21.22
C ASN A 195 15.90 4.52 -19.73
N ILE A 196 16.93 4.13 -18.97
CA ILE A 196 16.86 3.99 -17.52
C ILE A 196 18.00 4.81 -16.92
N GLU A 197 17.67 5.68 -15.98
CA GLU A 197 18.64 6.53 -15.29
C GLU A 197 18.42 6.42 -13.78
N PHE A 198 19.47 6.06 -13.05
CA PHE A 198 19.50 6.08 -11.60
C PHE A 198 20.29 7.27 -11.08
N LYS A 199 19.73 7.97 -10.08
CA LYS A 199 20.31 9.18 -9.50
C LYS A 199 20.22 9.15 -7.99
N ARG A 200 21.22 9.72 -7.32
CA ARG A 200 21.19 9.85 -5.86
C ARG A 200 20.25 10.92 -5.34
N TYR A 201 20.10 11.99 -6.11
CA TYR A 201 19.38 13.19 -5.68
C TYR A 201 18.43 13.65 -6.78
N LEU A 202 17.21 13.99 -6.37
CA LEU A 202 16.25 14.69 -7.19
C LEU A 202 16.52 16.20 -7.05
N ALA A 203 16.91 16.85 -8.14
CA ALA A 203 17.09 18.29 -8.15
C ALA A 203 15.76 19.00 -7.82
N ALA A 204 15.84 20.24 -7.30
CA ALA A 204 14.67 21.11 -7.29
C ALA A 204 14.27 21.41 -8.73
N SER A 205 12.98 21.28 -9.05
CA SER A 205 12.50 21.40 -10.43
C SER A 205 12.75 22.78 -11.01
N ASN A 206 13.55 22.89 -12.08
CA ASN A 206 13.52 24.02 -13.02
C ASN A 206 12.48 23.78 -14.14
N ASP A 207 12.12 22.51 -14.40
CA ASP A 207 11.20 22.07 -15.46
C ASP A 207 9.91 21.51 -14.85
N ALA A 208 8.98 22.39 -14.48
CA ALA A 208 7.70 21.98 -13.89
C ALA A 208 6.96 21.00 -14.81
N GLY A 209 6.42 19.92 -14.24
CA GLY A 209 5.61 18.94 -14.97
C GLY A 209 6.38 18.11 -16.00
N LYS A 210 7.61 17.67 -15.66
CA LYS A 210 8.44 16.85 -16.55
C LYS A 210 7.94 15.40 -16.74
N PHE A 211 7.36 14.79 -15.71
CA PHE A 211 7.07 13.35 -15.70
C PHE A 211 5.57 13.06 -15.77
N ASP A 212 5.15 12.20 -16.70
CA ASP A 212 3.75 11.81 -16.86
C ASP A 212 3.24 11.03 -15.64
N LEU A 213 4.10 10.21 -15.04
CA LEU A 213 3.83 9.47 -13.81
C LEU A 213 4.98 9.64 -12.81
N VAL A 214 4.65 10.10 -11.61
CA VAL A 214 5.56 10.14 -10.47
C VAL A 214 5.11 9.12 -9.43
N VAL A 215 6.04 8.34 -8.91
CA VAL A 215 5.81 7.32 -7.88
C VAL A 215 6.68 7.64 -6.67
N CYS A 216 6.11 7.54 -5.47
CA CYS A 216 6.86 7.52 -4.22
C CYS A 216 6.33 6.38 -3.37
N ALA A 217 7.09 5.30 -3.28
CA ALA A 217 6.64 4.04 -2.71
C ALA A 217 7.47 3.64 -1.49
N PHE A 218 6.83 3.60 -0.32
CA PHE A 218 7.39 3.18 0.97
C PHE A 218 8.55 4.04 1.49
N SER A 219 8.76 5.24 0.94
CA SER A 219 9.88 6.13 1.26
C SER A 219 9.51 7.30 2.18
N LEU A 220 8.27 7.82 2.13
CA LEU A 220 7.89 9.00 2.94
C LEU A 220 7.97 8.75 4.46
N SER A 221 7.68 7.54 4.92
CA SER A 221 7.84 7.14 6.32
C SER A 221 9.29 6.94 6.77
N GLU A 222 10.23 6.91 5.84
CA GLU A 222 11.67 6.82 6.12
C GLU A 222 12.33 8.19 6.23
N LEU A 223 11.63 9.26 5.81
CA LEU A 223 12.11 10.62 5.93
C LEU A 223 12.14 11.09 7.40
N PRO A 224 13.24 11.71 7.84
CA PRO A 224 13.53 11.91 9.27
C PRO A 224 12.68 12.99 9.95
N SER A 225 12.00 13.86 9.18
CA SER A 225 11.14 14.90 9.74
C SER A 225 9.94 15.22 8.85
N ASP A 226 8.90 15.77 9.47
CA ASP A 226 7.69 16.22 8.77
C ASP A 226 7.99 17.37 7.79
N ASN A 227 8.95 18.24 8.12
CA ASN A 227 9.39 19.32 7.24
C ASN A 227 10.03 18.79 5.96
N ILE A 228 10.95 17.84 6.07
CA ILE A 228 11.58 17.19 4.91
C ILE A 228 10.50 16.48 4.09
N ARG A 229 9.60 15.74 4.74
CA ARG A 229 8.49 15.08 4.05
C ARG A 229 7.63 16.06 3.25
N LYS A 230 7.27 17.20 3.86
CA LYS A 230 6.49 18.25 3.19
C LYS A 230 7.22 18.83 1.97
N SER A 231 8.51 19.18 2.11
CA SER A 231 9.32 19.68 1.00
C SER A 231 9.51 18.64 -0.10
N THR A 232 9.63 17.36 0.24
CA THR A 232 9.67 16.26 -0.72
C THR A 232 8.35 16.17 -1.48
N ILE A 233 7.20 16.18 -0.80
CA ILE A 233 5.88 16.14 -1.46
C ILE A 233 5.70 17.33 -2.41
N GLN A 234 6.13 18.54 -1.99
CA GLN A 234 6.15 19.73 -2.84
C GLN A 234 6.96 19.50 -4.12
N ASN A 235 8.19 18.99 -3.99
CA ASN A 235 9.07 18.76 -5.12
C ASN A 235 8.53 17.66 -6.05
N LEU A 236 7.98 16.57 -5.51
CA LEU A 236 7.37 15.49 -6.30
C LEU A 236 6.16 15.99 -7.10
N TRP A 237 5.30 16.79 -6.47
CA TRP A 237 4.14 17.37 -7.15
C TRP A 237 4.56 18.35 -8.25
N ALA A 238 5.60 19.17 -8.02
CA ALA A 238 6.14 20.08 -9.03
C ALA A 238 6.66 19.34 -10.28
N HIS A 239 7.25 18.15 -10.11
CA HIS A 239 7.70 17.30 -11.20
C HIS A 239 6.58 16.53 -11.91
N THR A 240 5.39 16.45 -11.31
CA THR A 240 4.26 15.66 -11.82
C THR A 240 3.53 16.42 -12.93
N LYS A 241 3.47 15.86 -14.13
CA LYS A 241 2.71 16.37 -15.28
C LYS A 241 1.26 15.93 -15.30
N ASP A 242 1.00 14.63 -15.05
CA ASP A 242 -0.36 14.08 -15.06
C ASP A 242 -0.67 13.40 -13.73
N THR A 243 0.04 12.33 -13.34
CA THR A 243 -0.34 11.50 -12.20
C THR A 243 0.78 11.31 -11.17
N LEU A 244 0.42 11.42 -9.88
CA LEU A 244 1.27 11.11 -8.74
C LEU A 244 0.68 9.96 -7.93
N VAL A 245 1.49 8.92 -7.70
CA VAL A 245 1.17 7.77 -6.87
C VAL A 245 2.03 7.81 -5.62
N ILE A 246 1.40 7.87 -4.45
CA ILE A 246 2.10 7.79 -3.16
C ILE A 246 1.64 6.51 -2.46
N VAL A 247 2.59 5.71 -1.99
CA VAL A 247 2.35 4.47 -1.27
C VAL A 247 3.18 4.46 0.00
N ASP A 248 2.62 3.99 1.09
CA ASP A 248 3.36 3.75 2.32
C ASP A 248 2.82 2.49 3.04
N ARG A 249 3.46 2.14 4.14
CA ARG A 249 3.13 0.99 4.99
C ARG A 249 1.68 1.12 5.48
N GLY A 250 0.95 0.02 5.50
CA GLY A 250 -0.44 -0.05 5.95
C GLY A 250 -0.58 0.00 7.47
N THR A 251 0.22 0.83 8.13
CA THR A 251 0.19 1.13 9.57
C THR A 251 -0.58 2.44 9.79
N PRO A 252 -1.02 2.74 11.03
CA PRO A 252 -1.64 4.02 11.35
C PRO A 252 -0.77 5.22 10.93
N GLN A 253 0.55 5.14 11.16
CA GLN A 253 1.49 6.19 10.79
C GLN A 253 1.61 6.35 9.27
N GLY A 254 1.78 5.25 8.51
CA GLY A 254 1.89 5.32 7.06
C GLY A 254 0.60 5.81 6.40
N ALA A 255 -0.57 5.37 6.91
CA ALA A 255 -1.86 5.90 6.46
C ALA A 255 -2.01 7.40 6.73
N LYS A 256 -1.60 7.87 7.93
CA LYS A 256 -1.60 9.30 8.26
C LYS A 256 -0.73 10.09 7.29
N ILE A 257 0.51 9.64 7.03
CA ILE A 257 1.44 10.26 6.08
C ILE A 257 0.82 10.40 4.68
N VAL A 258 0.26 9.32 4.15
CA VAL A 258 -0.36 9.31 2.81
C VAL A 258 -1.56 10.27 2.74
N MET A 259 -2.39 10.31 3.78
CA MET A 259 -3.55 11.20 3.83
C MET A 259 -3.18 12.67 4.03
N GLU A 260 -2.15 12.98 4.82
CA GLU A 260 -1.61 14.33 4.96
C GLU A 260 -1.01 14.83 3.65
N ALA A 261 -0.25 13.98 2.94
CA ALA A 261 0.27 14.31 1.61
C ALA A 261 -0.85 14.61 0.62
N ARG A 262 -1.90 13.76 0.59
CA ARG A 262 -3.10 13.99 -0.23
C ARG A 262 -3.75 15.33 0.07
N ASN A 263 -4.04 15.61 1.35
CA ASN A 263 -4.73 16.83 1.74
C ASN A 263 -3.91 18.07 1.39
N TRP A 264 -2.60 18.03 1.64
CA TRP A 264 -1.71 19.13 1.30
C TRP A 264 -1.75 19.45 -0.21
N ILE A 265 -1.66 18.43 -1.08
CA ILE A 265 -1.72 18.62 -2.55
C ILE A 265 -3.08 19.17 -2.98
N LEU A 266 -4.19 18.60 -2.48
CA LEU A 266 -5.54 19.06 -2.81
C LEU A 266 -5.80 20.50 -2.38
N GLU A 267 -5.26 20.94 -1.24
CA GLU A 267 -5.39 22.31 -0.74
C GLU A 267 -4.55 23.30 -1.53
N HIS A 268 -3.30 22.95 -1.85
CA HIS A 268 -2.33 23.84 -2.50
C HIS A 268 -2.41 23.82 -4.03
N SER A 269 -3.32 23.02 -4.58
CA SER A 269 -3.68 23.03 -6.01
C SER A 269 -5.11 23.53 -6.21
N LYS A 270 -5.68 24.24 -5.23
CA LYS A 270 -6.93 24.97 -5.45
C LYS A 270 -6.63 26.19 -6.32
N PRO A 271 -7.47 26.51 -7.31
CA PRO A 271 -7.31 27.70 -8.11
C PRO A 271 -7.64 28.93 -7.27
N GLU A 272 -6.68 29.45 -6.52
CA GLU A 272 -6.72 30.80 -5.98
C GLU A 272 -5.81 31.71 -6.83
N SER A 273 -6.44 32.68 -7.50
CA SER A 273 -5.87 33.99 -7.90
C SER A 273 -5.02 34.14 -9.18
N THR A 274 -4.36 33.15 -9.77
CA THR A 274 -3.62 33.38 -11.02
C THR A 274 -3.69 32.24 -12.03
N ASN A 275 -4.25 32.54 -13.20
CA ASN A 275 -4.13 31.79 -14.46
C ASN A 275 -4.67 30.34 -14.50
N GLY A 276 -5.90 30.13 -14.05
CA GLY A 276 -6.89 29.27 -14.72
C GLY A 276 -6.67 27.76 -14.89
N GLU A 277 -5.53 27.15 -14.56
CA GLU A 277 -5.22 25.82 -15.15
C GLU A 277 -4.99 24.64 -14.20
N ALA A 278 -4.61 24.81 -12.93
CA ALA A 278 -4.28 23.65 -12.10
C ALA A 278 -5.46 23.17 -11.22
N SER A 279 -6.37 22.38 -11.79
CA SER A 279 -7.25 21.52 -10.95
C SER A 279 -6.55 20.20 -10.62
N VAL A 280 -6.90 19.58 -9.50
CA VAL A 280 -6.40 18.26 -9.09
C VAL A 280 -7.55 17.45 -8.54
N HIS A 281 -7.49 16.12 -8.69
CA HIS A 281 -8.47 15.24 -8.07
C HIS A 281 -7.86 13.90 -7.65
N THR A 282 -8.45 13.31 -6.63
CA THR A 282 -8.13 11.95 -6.17
C THR A 282 -8.77 10.93 -7.12
N VAL A 283 -7.94 10.09 -7.73
CA VAL A 283 -8.38 8.93 -8.50
C VAL A 283 -8.68 7.80 -7.53
N ALA A 284 -7.69 7.35 -6.75
CA ALA A 284 -7.83 6.23 -5.82
C ALA A 284 -7.10 6.51 -4.50
N PRO A 285 -7.36 5.79 -3.40
CA PRO A 285 -8.40 4.77 -3.26
C PRO A 285 -9.81 5.37 -3.21
N TYR A 286 -10.01 6.58 -2.74
CA TYR A 286 -11.34 7.18 -2.66
C TYR A 286 -11.56 8.13 -3.83
N SER A 287 -12.67 7.95 -4.55
CA SER A 287 -13.02 8.78 -5.72
C SER A 287 -13.59 10.16 -5.33
N HIS A 288 -13.18 10.72 -4.20
CA HIS A 288 -13.65 12.02 -3.71
C HIS A 288 -12.48 12.87 -3.22
N ASP A 289 -12.68 14.19 -3.13
CA ASP A 289 -11.67 15.14 -2.63
C ASP A 289 -11.97 15.66 -1.22
N MET A 290 -13.08 15.21 -0.62
CA MET A 290 -13.43 15.49 0.77
C MET A 290 -12.37 14.99 1.77
N PRO A 291 -12.34 15.52 3.01
CA PRO A 291 -11.50 14.99 4.08
C PRO A 291 -11.69 13.48 4.27
N CYS A 292 -10.60 12.76 4.50
CA CYS A 292 -10.66 11.32 4.73
C CYS A 292 -11.40 11.03 6.05
N PRO A 293 -12.46 10.21 6.06
CA PRO A 293 -13.25 9.96 7.26
C PRO A 293 -12.51 9.15 8.33
N PHE A 294 -11.40 8.49 7.97
CA PHE A 294 -10.55 7.77 8.92
C PHE A 294 -9.47 8.63 9.57
N LEU A 295 -9.24 9.85 9.07
CA LEU A 295 -8.19 10.71 9.61
C LEU A 295 -8.53 11.10 11.06
N ASN A 296 -7.56 10.96 11.96
CA ASN A 296 -7.71 11.20 13.40
C ASN A 296 -8.75 10.30 14.10
N THR A 297 -8.98 9.09 13.59
CA THR A 297 -9.83 8.06 14.22
C THR A 297 -9.00 6.89 14.77
N LYS A 298 -9.66 5.91 15.40
CA LYS A 298 -9.00 4.65 15.83
C LYS A 298 -8.71 3.70 14.67
N GLU A 299 -9.40 3.89 13.56
CA GLU A 299 -9.23 3.10 12.33
C GLU A 299 -8.39 3.89 11.32
N TRP A 300 -7.81 3.19 10.34
CA TRP A 300 -7.02 3.84 9.30
C TRP A 300 -7.28 3.20 7.95
N SER A 301 -7.21 4.04 6.91
CA SER A 301 -7.33 3.63 5.53
C SER A 301 -6.11 2.81 5.12
N HIS A 302 -6.28 1.51 4.93
CA HIS A 302 -5.27 0.61 4.39
C HIS A 302 -5.91 -0.50 3.55
N TYR A 303 -5.06 -1.21 2.82
CA TYR A 303 -5.40 -2.33 1.95
C TYR A 303 -4.41 -3.45 2.17
N SER A 304 -4.70 -4.61 1.59
CA SER A 304 -3.85 -5.78 1.73
C SER A 304 -3.68 -6.49 0.40
N GLN A 305 -2.42 -6.68 -0.01
CA GLN A 305 -2.07 -7.49 -1.16
C GLN A 305 -1.47 -8.80 -0.69
N ARG A 306 -2.12 -9.90 -1.07
CA ARG A 306 -1.57 -11.23 -0.88
C ARG A 306 -0.56 -11.56 -1.97
N VAL A 307 0.62 -11.99 -1.60
CA VAL A 307 1.64 -12.49 -2.53
C VAL A 307 2.04 -13.92 -2.15
N GLN A 308 2.48 -14.68 -3.15
CA GLN A 308 3.18 -15.93 -2.92
C GLN A 308 4.64 -15.61 -2.59
N ARG A 309 5.14 -16.09 -1.46
CA ARG A 309 6.56 -15.98 -1.10
C ARG A 309 7.36 -16.98 -1.95
N PRO A 310 8.37 -16.52 -2.70
CA PRO A 310 9.34 -17.42 -3.31
C PRO A 310 10.14 -18.19 -2.24
N THR A 311 10.74 -19.31 -2.65
CA THR A 311 11.52 -20.17 -1.76
C THR A 311 12.66 -19.41 -1.07
N PHE A 312 13.34 -18.49 -1.77
CA PHE A 312 14.41 -17.69 -1.17
C PHE A 312 13.88 -16.78 -0.05
N THR A 313 12.77 -16.07 -0.27
CA THR A 313 12.13 -15.23 0.75
C THR A 313 11.64 -16.04 1.95
N MET A 314 11.12 -17.25 1.72
CA MET A 314 10.75 -18.15 2.82
C MET A 314 11.96 -18.51 3.67
N LYS A 315 13.11 -18.84 3.06
CA LYS A 315 14.36 -19.13 3.77
C LYS A 315 14.85 -17.90 4.54
N THR A 316 14.90 -16.73 3.90
CA THR A 316 15.33 -15.47 4.52
C THR A 316 14.46 -15.07 5.71
N LYS A 317 13.13 -15.27 5.64
CA LYS A 317 12.21 -14.93 6.74
C LYS A 317 11.99 -16.08 7.73
N HIS A 318 12.63 -17.23 7.55
CA HIS A 318 12.34 -18.46 8.28
C HIS A 318 10.83 -18.79 8.31
N SER A 319 10.13 -18.53 7.20
CA SER A 319 8.68 -18.65 7.13
C SER A 319 8.23 -20.07 6.78
N LYS A 320 7.25 -20.57 7.53
CA LYS A 320 6.58 -21.86 7.25
C LYS A 320 5.46 -21.75 6.22
N SER A 321 5.08 -20.55 5.80
CA SER A 321 3.99 -20.30 4.86
C SER A 321 4.51 -19.62 3.59
N ASN A 322 4.11 -20.16 2.45
CA ASN A 322 4.42 -19.58 1.14
C ASN A 322 3.50 -18.40 0.77
N ARG A 323 2.75 -17.82 1.73
CA ARG A 323 1.87 -16.67 1.50
C ARG A 323 2.16 -15.55 2.49
N GLU A 324 2.15 -14.32 1.98
CA GLU A 324 2.28 -13.09 2.75
C GLU A 324 1.18 -12.11 2.37
N ASP A 325 0.65 -11.40 3.35
CA ASP A 325 -0.27 -10.29 3.13
C ASP A 325 0.47 -8.99 3.48
N LEU A 326 0.87 -8.22 2.46
CA LEU A 326 1.45 -6.90 2.68
C LEU A 326 0.32 -5.89 2.86
N LYS A 327 0.32 -5.21 4.01
CA LYS A 327 -0.58 -4.09 4.26
C LYS A 327 0.05 -2.80 3.76
N TYR A 328 -0.70 -2.00 3.01
CA TYR A 328 -0.26 -0.73 2.46
C TYR A 328 -1.37 0.31 2.49
N SER A 329 -0.97 1.57 2.49
CA SER A 329 -1.83 2.74 2.31
C SER A 329 -1.36 3.45 1.06
N TYR A 330 -2.27 3.98 0.25
CA TYR A 330 -1.88 4.65 -1.00
C TYR A 330 -2.84 5.77 -1.36
N VAL A 331 -2.41 6.62 -2.28
CA VAL A 331 -3.25 7.57 -3.01
C VAL A 331 -2.74 7.70 -4.44
N ILE A 332 -3.67 7.83 -5.38
CA ILE A 332 -3.41 8.19 -6.78
C ILE A 332 -4.07 9.56 -6.99
N LEU A 333 -3.25 10.57 -7.26
CA LEU A 333 -3.66 11.94 -7.54
C LEU A 333 -3.40 12.26 -9.00
N ARG A 334 -4.30 12.98 -9.64
CA ARG A 334 -4.16 13.36 -11.04
C ARG A 334 -4.47 14.84 -11.25
N ARG A 335 -3.66 15.51 -12.08
CA ARG A 335 -3.92 16.87 -12.54
C ARG A 335 -5.15 16.92 -13.46
N GLY A 336 -5.75 18.09 -13.54
CA GLY A 336 -6.97 18.32 -14.29
C GLY A 336 -8.24 17.98 -13.51
N SER A 337 -9.36 18.30 -14.15
CA SER A 337 -10.68 18.15 -13.55
C SER A 337 -11.06 16.69 -13.44
N ARG A 338 -11.79 16.34 -12.38
CA ARG A 338 -12.36 15.01 -12.21
C ARG A 338 -13.29 14.72 -13.39
N PRO A 339 -13.08 13.61 -14.14
CA PRO A 339 -13.98 13.25 -15.21
C PRO A 339 -15.42 13.13 -14.69
N GLN A 340 -16.36 13.81 -15.34
CA GLN A 340 -17.77 13.72 -15.03
C GLN A 340 -18.43 12.79 -16.04
N GLN A 341 -19.31 11.91 -15.54
CA GLN A 341 -20.26 11.25 -16.42
C GLN A 341 -21.21 12.35 -16.92
N SER A 342 -21.22 12.64 -18.22
CA SER A 342 -22.17 13.61 -18.78
C SER A 342 -23.57 13.24 -18.30
N ALA A 343 -24.26 14.20 -17.66
CA ALA A 343 -25.64 14.04 -17.20
C ALA A 343 -26.57 13.97 -18.42
N THR A 344 -26.50 12.90 -19.19
CA THR A 344 -27.59 12.51 -20.06
C THR A 344 -28.69 12.05 -19.11
N THR A 345 -29.80 12.78 -19.11
CA THR A 345 -31.04 12.46 -18.43
C THR A 345 -31.52 11.06 -18.83
N GLY A 346 -31.05 10.08 -18.10
CA GLY A 346 -31.38 8.68 -18.20
C GLY A 346 -30.73 8.05 -16.98
N ASN A 347 -31.47 7.22 -16.24
CA ASN A 347 -30.96 6.48 -15.10
C ASN A 347 -29.53 5.95 -15.39
N PRO A 348 -28.60 5.91 -14.41
CA PRO A 348 -27.38 5.10 -14.58
C PRO A 348 -27.86 3.74 -15.08
N PRO A 349 -27.29 3.16 -16.16
CA PRO A 349 -27.94 2.07 -16.88
C PRO A 349 -28.24 0.93 -15.90
N SER A 350 -29.47 0.95 -15.41
CA SER A 350 -30.09 -0.11 -14.69
C SER A 350 -30.36 -1.06 -15.84
N THR A 351 -29.44 -2.01 -16.00
CA THR A 351 -29.29 -2.87 -17.18
C THR A 351 -28.95 -2.10 -18.47
N VAL A 352 -27.68 -2.16 -18.88
CA VAL A 352 -27.36 -2.16 -20.31
C VAL A 352 -28.01 -3.44 -20.86
N ASP A 353 -29.21 -3.32 -21.41
CA ASP A 353 -29.83 -4.37 -22.21
C ASP A 353 -29.11 -4.40 -23.55
N ILE A 354 -28.15 -5.31 -23.68
CA ILE A 354 -27.60 -5.71 -24.98
C ILE A 354 -28.59 -6.75 -25.52
N SER A 355 -29.68 -6.30 -26.13
CA SER A 355 -30.48 -7.16 -26.99
C SER A 355 -29.69 -7.39 -28.28
N GLU A 356 -29.24 -8.63 -28.47
CA GLU A 356 -28.57 -9.13 -29.69
C GLU A 356 -29.35 -8.74 -30.95
N SER A 357 -28.74 -7.96 -31.84
CA SER A 357 -29.05 -7.99 -33.26
C SER A 357 -28.51 -9.30 -33.82
N THR A 358 -29.33 -10.35 -33.70
CA THR A 358 -29.10 -11.62 -34.39
C THR A 358 -29.49 -11.45 -35.86
N GLN A 359 -28.61 -10.87 -36.66
CA GLN A 359 -28.54 -11.15 -38.10
C GLN A 359 -27.07 -11.18 -38.51
N GLY A 360 -26.64 -12.34 -39.03
CA GLY A 360 -25.27 -12.56 -39.46
C GLY A 360 -24.87 -11.58 -40.54
N THR A 361 -23.85 -10.77 -40.26
CA THR A 361 -23.02 -10.14 -41.27
C THR A 361 -21.64 -9.95 -40.65
N SER A 362 -20.61 -10.36 -41.38
CA SER A 362 -19.20 -10.31 -41.00
C SER A 362 -18.75 -8.87 -40.71
N THR A 363 -18.77 -8.46 -39.45
CA THR A 363 -18.19 -7.18 -39.01
C THR A 363 -16.69 -7.36 -38.79
N SER A 364 -15.90 -6.47 -39.41
CA SER A 364 -14.44 -6.42 -39.33
C SER A 364 -13.92 -6.29 -37.88
N THR A 365 -12.72 -6.84 -37.63
CA THR A 365 -11.99 -6.78 -36.35
C THR A 365 -11.87 -5.35 -35.78
N ASP A 366 -11.77 -4.35 -36.66
CA ASP A 366 -11.66 -2.93 -36.29
C ASP A 366 -12.89 -2.36 -35.56
N GLN A 367 -14.08 -2.96 -35.74
CA GLN A 367 -15.31 -2.50 -35.11
C GLN A 367 -15.44 -3.04 -33.67
N GLN A 368 -15.07 -4.30 -33.44
CA GLN A 368 -15.08 -4.94 -32.11
C GLN A 368 -14.10 -4.31 -31.13
N ASP A 369 -12.92 -3.89 -31.60
CA ASP A 369 -11.91 -3.23 -30.77
C ASP A 369 -12.34 -1.81 -30.35
N LYS A 370 -13.04 -1.09 -31.23
CA LYS A 370 -13.61 0.23 -30.92
C LYS A 370 -14.71 0.14 -29.87
N ASP A 371 -15.66 -0.79 -30.03
CA ASP A 371 -16.78 -0.95 -29.08
C ASP A 371 -16.29 -1.39 -27.69
N SER A 372 -15.28 -2.26 -27.64
CA SER A 372 -14.65 -2.71 -26.39
C SER A 372 -13.93 -1.58 -25.66
N ASN A 373 -13.19 -0.74 -26.39
CA ASN A 373 -12.50 0.43 -25.83
C ASN A 373 -13.48 1.48 -25.30
N ASN A 374 -14.57 1.74 -26.03
CA ASN A 374 -15.62 2.67 -25.60
C ASN A 374 -16.28 2.21 -24.29
N ASN A 375 -16.55 0.91 -24.13
CA ASN A 375 -17.11 0.36 -22.90
C ASN A 375 -16.12 0.49 -21.72
N LEU A 376 -14.83 0.22 -21.94
CA LEU A 376 -13.81 0.37 -20.91
C LEU A 376 -13.69 1.83 -20.43
N GLU A 377 -13.72 2.79 -21.34
CA GLU A 377 -13.70 4.22 -21.02
C GLU A 377 -14.95 4.62 -20.21
N GLN A 378 -16.13 4.16 -20.62
CA GLN A 378 -17.38 4.43 -19.89
C GLN A 378 -17.35 3.86 -18.46
N LEU A 379 -16.81 2.64 -18.28
CA LEU A 379 -16.63 2.04 -16.96
C LEU A 379 -15.61 2.82 -16.12
N ALA A 380 -14.53 3.29 -16.73
CA ALA A 380 -13.55 4.13 -16.05
C ALA A 380 -14.16 5.46 -15.58
N LEU A 381 -14.96 6.12 -16.42
CA LEU A 381 -15.70 7.32 -16.05
C LEU A 381 -16.69 7.05 -14.91
N ALA A 382 -17.48 5.97 -15.00
CA ALA A 382 -18.42 5.59 -13.95
C ALA A 382 -17.71 5.23 -12.63
N SER A 383 -16.49 4.71 -12.67
CA SER A 383 -15.71 4.34 -11.48
C SER A 383 -15.46 5.52 -10.51
N TYR A 384 -15.57 6.76 -11.00
CA TYR A 384 -15.42 7.95 -10.18
C TYR A 384 -16.61 8.21 -9.24
N SER A 385 -17.78 7.60 -9.47
CA SER A 385 -18.94 7.71 -8.56
C SER A 385 -19.13 6.46 -7.69
N TRP A 386 -18.37 5.39 -7.94
CA TRP A 386 -18.55 4.14 -7.20
C TRP A 386 -17.91 4.20 -5.81
N PRO A 387 -18.59 3.67 -4.78
CA PRO A 387 -18.05 3.61 -3.44
C PRO A 387 -16.94 2.55 -3.34
N ARG A 388 -15.93 2.85 -2.52
CA ARG A 388 -14.81 1.94 -2.22
C ARG A 388 -15.14 1.02 -1.07
N VAL A 389 -14.92 -0.28 -1.22
CA VAL A 389 -15.02 -1.25 -0.12
C VAL A 389 -13.83 -1.10 0.83
N ILE A 390 -14.11 -0.78 2.10
CA ILE A 390 -13.10 -0.43 3.11
C ILE A 390 -12.78 -1.55 4.09
N SER A 391 -13.52 -2.65 4.07
CA SER A 391 -13.27 -3.83 4.91
C SER A 391 -13.75 -5.12 4.21
N PRO A 392 -13.29 -6.32 4.63
CA PRO A 392 -13.80 -7.58 4.10
C PRO A 392 -15.32 -7.72 4.26
N ALA A 393 -16.03 -8.03 3.18
CA ALA A 393 -17.48 -8.16 3.21
C ALA A 393 -17.95 -9.28 4.16
N LEU A 394 -18.93 -8.96 5.02
CA LEU A 394 -19.48 -9.88 6.00
C LEU A 394 -20.62 -10.70 5.37
N LYS A 395 -20.36 -12.00 5.18
CA LYS A 395 -21.31 -12.93 4.56
C LYS A 395 -22.23 -13.51 5.62
N ARG A 396 -23.53 -13.25 5.53
CA ARG A 396 -24.57 -13.80 6.42
C ARG A 396 -25.54 -14.68 5.63
N SER A 397 -26.43 -15.37 6.33
CA SER A 397 -27.54 -16.08 5.68
C SER A 397 -28.51 -15.05 5.08
N GLY A 398 -28.84 -15.20 3.80
CA GLY A 398 -29.79 -14.33 3.08
C GLY A 398 -29.29 -12.93 2.69
N HIS A 399 -28.21 -12.42 3.29
CA HIS A 399 -27.67 -11.09 3.02
C HIS A 399 -26.14 -10.99 3.14
N VAL A 400 -25.57 -9.94 2.54
CA VAL A 400 -24.16 -9.56 2.67
C VAL A 400 -24.09 -8.12 3.13
N ILE A 401 -23.21 -7.85 4.09
CA ILE A 401 -22.93 -6.50 4.57
C ILE A 401 -21.59 -6.07 3.98
N VAL A 402 -21.59 -4.93 3.29
CA VAL A 402 -20.41 -4.33 2.69
C VAL A 402 -20.23 -2.95 3.30
N GLU A 403 -19.07 -2.69 3.89
CA GLU A 403 -18.73 -1.37 4.42
C GLU A 403 -17.95 -0.61 3.36
N VAL A 404 -18.35 0.64 3.14
CA VAL A 404 -17.82 1.44 2.05
C VAL A 404 -17.53 2.88 2.45
N CYS A 405 -16.58 3.50 1.75
CA CYS A 405 -16.43 4.96 1.68
C CYS A 405 -17.04 5.44 0.35
N THR A 406 -17.99 6.37 0.42
CA THR A 406 -18.69 6.89 -0.76
C THR A 406 -17.92 7.99 -1.47
N ASP A 407 -18.32 8.29 -2.70
CA ASP A 407 -17.93 9.48 -3.48
C ASP A 407 -18.22 10.82 -2.77
N LYS A 408 -19.04 10.80 -1.72
CA LYS A 408 -19.35 11.96 -0.86
C LYS A 408 -18.49 12.03 0.41
N GLY A 409 -17.50 11.16 0.55
CA GLY A 409 -16.61 11.11 1.72
C GLY A 409 -17.28 10.62 3.00
N ARG A 410 -18.33 9.80 2.88
CA ARG A 410 -19.05 9.23 4.03
C ARG A 410 -18.78 7.75 4.15
N LEU A 411 -18.67 7.26 5.38
CA LEU A 411 -18.66 5.83 5.64
C LEU A 411 -20.08 5.31 5.80
N GLU A 412 -20.38 4.22 5.10
CA GLU A 412 -21.69 3.59 5.09
C GLU A 412 -21.55 2.08 5.24
N ARG A 413 -22.54 1.48 5.88
CA ARG A 413 -22.74 0.04 5.87
C ARG A 413 -23.91 -0.30 4.94
N ARG A 414 -23.63 -0.99 3.85
CA ARG A 414 -24.59 -1.32 2.79
C ARG A 414 -24.99 -2.79 2.84
N ILE A 415 -26.29 -3.07 2.85
CA ILE A 415 -26.82 -4.45 2.94
C ILE A 415 -27.41 -4.88 1.60
N PHE A 416 -26.89 -5.99 1.08
CA PHE A 416 -27.33 -6.61 -0.18
C PHE A 416 -28.04 -7.93 0.14
N THR A 417 -29.25 -8.12 -0.39
CA THR A 417 -30.06 -9.32 -0.15
C THR A 417 -30.42 -10.01 -1.46
N LYS A 418 -30.54 -11.34 -1.43
CA LYS A 418 -30.87 -12.12 -2.63
C LYS A 418 -32.24 -11.76 -3.21
N SER A 419 -33.22 -11.40 -2.36
CA SER A 419 -34.59 -11.08 -2.80
C SER A 419 -34.73 -9.69 -3.42
N HIS A 420 -33.89 -8.72 -3.03
CA HIS A 420 -33.94 -7.37 -3.59
C HIS A 420 -33.23 -7.29 -4.95
N ASN A 421 -31.99 -7.77 -5.03
CA ASN A 421 -31.22 -7.80 -6.27
C ASN A 421 -30.30 -9.04 -6.27
N PRO A 422 -30.69 -10.13 -6.98
CA PRO A 422 -29.93 -11.36 -7.01
C PRO A 422 -28.49 -11.20 -7.54
N GLN A 423 -28.28 -10.27 -8.48
CA GLN A 423 -26.96 -10.04 -9.07
C GLN A 423 -26.07 -9.27 -8.09
N ALA A 424 -26.54 -8.15 -7.54
CA ALA A 424 -25.82 -7.39 -6.53
C ALA A 424 -25.46 -8.25 -5.31
N TYR A 425 -26.36 -9.14 -4.88
CA TYR A 425 -26.07 -10.11 -3.82
C TYR A 425 -24.95 -11.07 -4.18
N ARG A 426 -24.97 -11.66 -5.39
CA ARG A 426 -23.91 -12.59 -5.85
C ARG A 426 -22.57 -11.88 -5.96
N ASP A 427 -22.57 -10.63 -6.41
CA ASP A 427 -21.36 -9.82 -6.53
C ASP A 427 -20.82 -9.39 -5.18
N ALA A 428 -21.69 -8.95 -4.25
CA ALA A 428 -21.32 -8.64 -2.86
C ALA A 428 -20.70 -9.84 -2.14
N ARG A 429 -21.12 -11.08 -2.45
CA ARG A 429 -20.49 -12.29 -1.89
C ARG A 429 -19.06 -12.53 -2.39
N LYS A 430 -18.68 -11.94 -3.52
CA LYS A 430 -17.39 -12.10 -4.19
C LYS A 430 -16.50 -10.87 -4.10
N VAL A 431 -17.06 -9.74 -3.66
CA VAL A 431 -16.33 -8.48 -3.52
C VAL A 431 -15.16 -8.66 -2.55
N ALA A 432 -14.00 -8.12 -2.94
CA ALA A 432 -12.81 -8.08 -2.12
C ALA A 432 -12.70 -6.73 -1.41
N TRP A 433 -11.92 -6.71 -0.33
CA TRP A 433 -11.53 -5.46 0.31
C TRP A 433 -10.69 -4.63 -0.67
N GLY A 434 -11.07 -3.38 -0.89
CA GLY A 434 -10.44 -2.50 -1.87
C GLY A 434 -11.15 -2.42 -3.21
N ASP A 435 -12.14 -3.27 -3.51
CA ASP A 435 -12.90 -3.15 -4.76
C ASP A 435 -13.78 -1.89 -4.78
N LEU A 436 -14.10 -1.40 -5.98
CA LEU A 436 -15.21 -0.48 -6.20
C LEU A 436 -16.52 -1.27 -6.33
N PHE A 437 -17.60 -0.79 -5.72
CA PHE A 437 -18.86 -1.54 -5.66
C PHE A 437 -20.07 -0.73 -6.15
N PRO A 438 -20.46 -0.85 -7.44
CA PRO A 438 -21.45 0.03 -8.07
C PRO A 438 -22.92 -0.27 -7.73
N HIS A 439 -23.18 -1.37 -7.02
CA HIS A 439 -24.56 -1.83 -6.82
C HIS A 439 -25.29 -1.02 -5.76
N GLU A 440 -26.55 -0.71 -6.03
CA GLU A 440 -27.46 -0.12 -5.05
C GLU A 440 -27.85 -1.14 -3.97
N PRO A 441 -27.74 -0.77 -2.67
CA PRO A 441 -28.09 -1.66 -1.58
C PRO A 441 -29.59 -1.67 -1.31
N LYS A 442 -30.07 -2.72 -0.62
CA LYS A 442 -31.43 -2.74 -0.06
C LYS A 442 -31.56 -1.77 1.12
N VAL A 443 -30.52 -1.68 1.95
CA VAL A 443 -30.49 -0.88 3.17
C VAL A 443 -29.13 -0.21 3.32
N ILE A 444 -29.13 1.06 3.71
CA ILE A 444 -27.94 1.82 4.12
C ILE A 444 -28.04 2.08 5.61
N LEU A 445 -26.99 1.73 6.35
CA LEU A 445 -26.84 2.00 7.78
C LEU A 445 -25.62 2.91 8.01
N PRO A 446 -25.62 3.73 9.08
CA PRO A 446 -24.44 4.48 9.46
C PRO A 446 -23.27 3.54 9.81
N TYR A 447 -22.05 3.97 9.51
CA TYR A 447 -20.84 3.27 9.94
C TYR A 447 -20.71 3.30 11.48
N PRO A 448 -20.20 2.24 12.12
CA PRO A 448 -19.98 2.21 13.57
C PRO A 448 -19.14 3.38 14.08
N ASN A 449 -19.27 3.72 15.37
CA ASN A 449 -18.61 4.89 15.94
C ASN A 449 -17.07 4.79 15.85
N LEU A 450 -16.47 5.65 15.03
CA LEU A 450 -15.03 5.69 14.71
C LEU A 450 -14.18 6.36 15.80
N TYR A 451 -14.81 7.22 16.59
CA TYR A 451 -14.11 8.05 17.56
C TYR A 451 -13.94 7.25 18.85
N ALA A 452 -12.82 7.51 19.55
CA ALA A 452 -12.76 7.10 20.94
C ALA A 452 -13.99 7.66 21.65
N GLU A 453 -14.77 6.81 22.34
CA GLU A 453 -15.41 7.31 23.55
C GLU A 453 -14.28 7.97 24.32
N LYS A 454 -14.30 9.31 24.44
CA LYS A 454 -13.42 10.00 25.38
C LYS A 454 -13.55 9.18 26.67
N PHE A 455 -12.42 8.73 27.20
CA PHE A 455 -12.39 8.07 28.49
C PHE A 455 -12.98 9.10 29.45
N ASP A 456 -14.27 8.95 29.73
CA ASP A 456 -15.02 9.92 30.49
C ASP A 456 -14.65 9.62 31.94
N GLU A 457 -13.63 10.30 32.46
CA GLU A 457 -13.22 10.22 33.87
C GLU A 457 -14.41 10.44 34.81
N THR A 458 -15.48 11.09 34.32
CA THR A 458 -16.72 11.28 35.06
C THR A 458 -17.52 9.98 35.28
N LYS A 459 -17.39 8.96 34.41
CA LYS A 459 -18.08 7.67 34.57
C LYS A 459 -17.46 6.80 35.65
N GLU A 460 -16.15 6.83 35.82
CA GLU A 460 -15.46 6.08 36.88
C GLU A 460 -15.54 6.79 38.24
N THR A 461 -15.53 8.13 38.26
CA THR A 461 -15.88 8.90 39.46
C THR A 461 -17.36 8.75 39.84
N LYS A 462 -18.31 8.63 38.89
CA LYS A 462 -19.71 8.26 39.18
C LYS A 462 -19.83 6.83 39.72
N LYS A 463 -19.14 5.84 39.16
CA LYS A 463 -19.11 4.47 39.71
C LYS A 463 -18.52 4.43 41.13
N LYS A 464 -17.44 5.19 41.39
CA LYS A 464 -16.85 5.33 42.75
C LYS A 464 -17.75 6.12 43.71
N ARG A 465 -18.57 7.06 43.24
CA ARG A 465 -19.56 7.80 44.05
C ARG A 465 -20.75 6.91 44.43
N ILE A 466 -21.25 6.11 43.50
CA ILE A 466 -22.38 5.18 43.74
C ILE A 466 -21.94 4.04 44.69
N SER A 467 -20.72 3.53 44.55
CA SER A 467 -20.21 2.50 45.49
C SER A 467 -19.91 3.03 46.89
N ARG A 468 -19.65 4.35 47.05
CA ARG A 468 -19.48 5.00 48.35
C ARG A 468 -20.80 5.35 49.01
N SER A 469 -21.83 5.77 48.25
CA SER A 469 -23.15 6.06 48.85
C SER A 469 -23.88 4.79 49.31
N LEU A 470 -23.63 3.64 48.67
CA LEU A 470 -24.18 2.34 49.09
C LEU A 470 -23.51 1.76 50.35
N ARG A 471 -22.31 2.24 50.74
CA ARG A 471 -21.64 1.87 52.01
C ARG A 471 -21.94 2.81 53.17
N ALA A 472 -22.57 3.95 52.92
CA ALA A 472 -22.88 4.95 53.95
C ALA A 472 -24.26 4.76 54.62
N ASN A 473 -25.11 3.87 54.09
CA ASN A 473 -26.48 3.62 54.59
C ASN A 473 -26.63 2.32 55.40
N SER A 474 -25.56 1.77 55.97
CA SER A 474 -25.63 0.53 56.76
C SER A 474 -24.94 0.61 58.14
N LYS A 475 -25.00 1.76 58.81
CA LYS A 475 -24.75 1.81 60.26
C LYS A 475 -25.88 2.58 60.95
N GLU A 476 -26.73 1.78 61.58
CA GLU A 476 -27.80 2.14 62.52
C GLU A 476 -27.28 2.87 63.78
N PRO A 477 -28.19 3.51 64.53
CA PRO A 477 -27.88 4.43 65.62
C PRO A 477 -27.61 3.71 66.96
N ASP A 478 -26.95 4.44 67.86
CA ASP A 478 -26.70 4.11 69.26
C ASP A 478 -27.95 3.65 70.03
N GLN A 479 -27.82 2.55 70.78
CA GLN A 479 -28.36 2.36 72.13
C GLN A 479 -27.38 1.53 72.96
#